data_AF-A0A8C9QIU3-F1
#
_entry.id   AF-A0A8C9QIU3-F1
#
_cell.length_a   1.000
_cell.length_b   1.000
_cell.length_c   1.000
_cell.angle_alpha   90.00
_cell.angle_beta   90.00
_cell.angle_gamma   90.00
#
_symmetry.space_group_name_H-M   'P 1'
#
loop_
_entity.id
_entity.type
_entity.pdbx_description
1 polymer ?
#
loop_
_entity_poly.entity_id
_entity_poly.type
_entity_poly.pdbx_seq_one_letter_code
_entity_poly.pdbx_strand_id
1 'polypeptide(L)'
;MLSSCVRLVPATVRLVQSGICITSRSFMDLKALLSSLNDFASLSFAESWDNVGLLVEPSPPHAVNILFLTNDLTEEVMEEALQKKADLILSYHPPIFRPLKQITWKSWKERLVIRALENRVGIYSPHTAYDAAPQGVNNWLAKGLGACTSSPIHPSKAPNYPTEGTHRIEFSVNHTQDLEKVMSAVKGIGDVSVTSFSARIDNEEQTRISLNCTQKALMQVVAFLSQNRQLYQKTEILSLEKPLLLHTGMGRLCTLDESVSLATMIERIKRHLKLSHLRLALGVGRTLESQIKVVALCAGSGSSILQGVEADLYLTEGVPLQTEAETTLF
;
A
#
# COMPACT_ATOMS: atom_id res chain seq x y z
N MET A 1 -48.92 29.40 -14.23
CA MET A 1 -49.36 28.28 -13.36
C MET A 1 -48.38 27.15 -13.58
N LEU A 2 -47.57 26.65 -12.65
CA LEU A 2 -47.61 26.58 -11.19
C LEU A 2 -46.22 26.92 -10.62
N SER A 3 -46.20 27.66 -9.51
CA SER A 3 -45.01 27.95 -8.70
C SER A 3 -45.00 26.97 -7.53
N SER A 4 -43.98 26.10 -7.42
CA SER A 4 -43.79 25.21 -6.27
C SER A 4 -42.91 25.89 -5.23
N CYS A 5 -43.54 26.35 -4.16
CA CYS A 5 -42.90 26.96 -3.00
C CYS A 5 -42.41 25.85 -2.06
N VAL A 6 -41.10 25.65 -1.95
CA VAL A 6 -40.50 24.76 -0.95
C VAL A 6 -40.21 25.58 0.31
N ARG A 7 -40.95 25.34 1.39
CA ARG A 7 -40.66 25.89 2.72
C ARG A 7 -39.67 25.00 3.44
N LEU A 8 -38.49 25.52 3.76
CA LEU A 8 -37.57 24.91 4.72
C LEU A 8 -38.07 25.22 6.14
N VAL A 9 -38.31 24.17 6.93
CA VAL A 9 -38.62 24.29 8.36
C VAL A 9 -37.29 24.17 9.13
N PRO A 10 -36.95 25.13 10.00
CA PRO A 10 -35.73 25.02 10.80
C PRO A 10 -35.94 23.99 11.92
N ALA A 11 -35.16 22.91 11.90
CA ALA A 11 -35.11 21.95 13.00
C ALA A 11 -34.30 22.55 14.16
N THR A 12 -34.97 22.89 15.26
CA THR A 12 -34.31 23.33 16.49
C THR A 12 -33.68 22.11 17.17
N VAL A 13 -32.36 21.95 17.06
CA VAL A 13 -31.61 20.93 17.80
C VAL A 13 -31.54 21.36 19.27
N ARG A 14 -32.25 20.65 20.15
CA ARG A 14 -32.09 20.80 21.59
C ARG A 14 -30.77 20.15 22.00
N LEU A 15 -29.80 20.98 22.39
CA LEU A 15 -28.62 20.55 23.12
C LEU A 15 -29.04 20.06 24.51
N VAL A 16 -29.12 18.74 24.66
CA VAL A 16 -29.18 18.10 25.97
C VAL A 16 -27.77 18.17 26.55
N GLN A 17 -27.54 19.07 27.50
CA GLN A 17 -26.34 19.04 28.31
C GLN A 17 -26.42 17.82 29.24
N SER A 18 -25.83 16.70 28.83
CA SER A 18 -25.54 15.60 29.76
C SER A 18 -24.20 15.87 30.43
N GLY A 19 -24.27 16.09 31.75
CA GLY A 19 -23.13 16.29 32.61
C GLY A 19 -22.21 15.07 32.71
N ILE A 20 -21.00 15.37 33.19
CA ILE A 20 -19.93 14.45 33.61
C ILE A 20 -19.24 13.74 32.43
N CYS A 21 -18.22 14.42 31.90
CA CYS A 21 -17.20 13.82 31.05
C CYS A 21 -16.33 12.88 31.91
N ILE A 22 -16.78 11.64 32.09
CA ILE A 22 -15.90 10.55 32.47
C ILE A 22 -15.05 10.30 31.23
N THR A 23 -13.74 10.55 31.30
CA THR A 23 -12.81 10.11 30.25
C THR A 23 -12.79 8.59 30.26
N SER A 24 -13.77 7.98 29.59
CA SER A 24 -13.80 6.56 29.29
C SER A 24 -12.56 6.27 28.44
N ARG A 25 -11.52 5.70 29.05
CA ARG A 25 -10.41 5.09 28.29
C ARG A 25 -11.04 3.98 27.45
N SER A 26 -11.22 4.26 26.17
CA SER A 26 -11.73 3.30 25.20
C SER A 26 -10.64 2.29 24.91
N PHE A 27 -10.69 1.14 25.57
CA PHE A 27 -9.87 -0.02 25.20
C PHE A 27 -10.27 -0.47 23.80
N MET A 28 -9.29 -0.74 22.93
CA MET A 28 -9.53 -1.31 21.61
C MET A 28 -9.00 -2.74 21.57
N ASP A 29 -9.79 -3.68 21.06
CA ASP A 29 -9.31 -5.03 20.78
C ASP A 29 -8.16 -4.98 19.77
N LEU A 30 -7.10 -5.76 19.98
CA LEU A 30 -5.91 -5.75 19.12
C LEU A 30 -6.26 -5.96 17.65
N LYS A 31 -7.17 -6.89 17.33
CA LYS A 31 -7.56 -7.16 15.93
C LYS A 31 -8.29 -5.98 15.31
N ALA A 32 -9.17 -5.32 16.08
CA ALA A 32 -9.84 -4.10 15.62
C ALA A 32 -8.83 -2.97 15.35
N LEU A 33 -7.85 -2.79 16.23
CA LEU A 33 -6.78 -1.80 16.04
C LEU A 33 -5.93 -2.09 14.80
N LEU A 34 -5.53 -3.35 14.60
CA LEU A 34 -4.76 -3.76 13.42
C LEU A 34 -5.56 -3.53 12.12
N SER A 35 -6.88 -3.77 12.14
CA SER A 35 -7.75 -3.44 11.01
C SER A 35 -7.70 -1.94 10.71
N SER A 36 -7.83 -1.08 11.73
CA SER A 36 -7.77 0.38 11.54
C SER A 36 -6.40 0.87 11.05
N LEU A 37 -5.30 0.25 11.51
CA LEU A 37 -3.95 0.54 11.00
C LEU A 37 -3.81 0.13 9.53
N ASN A 38 -4.40 -1.00 9.14
CA ASN A 38 -4.42 -1.46 7.75
C ASN A 38 -5.35 -0.61 6.86
N ASP A 39 -6.45 -0.07 7.39
CA ASP A 39 -7.31 0.88 6.67
C ASP A 39 -6.58 2.20 6.39
N PHE A 40 -5.72 2.63 7.32
CA PHE A 40 -4.84 3.78 7.09
C PHE A 40 -3.83 3.49 5.99
N ALA A 41 -3.08 2.39 6.09
CA ALA A 41 -2.19 1.97 5.02
C ALA A 41 -2.16 0.45 4.93
N SER A 42 -2.74 -0.07 3.84
CA SER A 42 -2.83 -1.51 3.62
C SER A 42 -1.43 -2.11 3.55
N LEU A 43 -1.21 -3.17 4.31
CA LEU A 43 0.04 -3.94 4.25
C LEU A 43 0.30 -4.53 2.86
N SER A 44 -0.74 -4.65 2.01
CA SER A 44 -0.59 -5.05 0.61
C SER A 44 0.20 -4.05 -0.26
N PHE A 45 0.48 -2.85 0.25
CA PHE A 45 1.29 -1.86 -0.44
C PHE A 45 2.78 -2.00 -0.15
N ALA A 46 3.16 -2.81 0.85
CA ALA A 46 4.55 -3.06 1.17
C ALA A 46 5.28 -3.74 0.00
N GLU A 47 6.59 -3.51 -0.04
CA GLU A 47 7.48 -4.20 -0.96
C GLU A 47 7.51 -5.70 -0.69
N SER A 48 7.70 -6.48 -1.75
CA SER A 48 7.60 -7.95 -1.67
C SER A 48 8.68 -8.62 -0.79
N TRP A 49 9.79 -7.93 -0.55
CA TRP A 49 10.88 -8.40 0.30
C TRP A 49 10.71 -8.03 1.78
N ASP A 50 9.73 -7.18 2.10
CA ASP A 50 9.61 -6.57 3.42
C ASP A 50 8.92 -7.48 4.45
N ASN A 51 9.16 -7.22 5.74
CA ASN A 51 8.50 -7.92 6.84
C ASN A 51 7.64 -6.97 7.66
N VAL A 52 6.39 -6.80 7.22
CA VAL A 52 5.42 -5.85 7.78
C VAL A 52 4.28 -6.55 8.53
N GLY A 53 3.53 -5.78 9.32
CA GLY A 53 2.39 -6.25 10.08
C GLY A 53 2.71 -6.52 11.54
N LEU A 54 1.91 -7.39 12.18
CA LEU A 54 2.10 -7.80 13.57
C LEU A 54 3.25 -8.81 13.65
N LEU A 55 4.40 -8.38 14.15
CA LEU A 55 5.63 -9.16 14.23
C LEU A 55 5.74 -9.97 15.54
N VAL A 56 5.18 -9.44 16.63
CA VAL A 56 5.05 -10.13 17.91
C VAL A 56 3.62 -9.96 18.40
N GLU A 57 2.91 -11.08 18.49
CA GLU A 57 1.52 -11.11 18.97
C GLU A 57 1.47 -11.53 20.44
N PRO A 58 0.90 -10.70 21.33
CA PRO A 58 0.62 -11.09 22.71
C PRO A 58 -0.56 -12.07 22.77
N SER A 59 -0.57 -12.98 23.74
CA SER A 59 -1.64 -13.99 23.83
C SER A 59 -3.04 -13.37 23.96
N PRO A 60 -4.03 -13.84 23.18
CA PRO A 60 -5.40 -13.33 23.24
C PRO A 60 -6.13 -13.80 24.52
N PRO A 61 -7.16 -13.05 24.98
CA PRO A 61 -7.57 -11.73 24.47
C PRO A 61 -6.56 -10.64 24.84
N HIS A 62 -6.38 -9.67 23.95
CA HIS A 62 -5.46 -8.55 24.16
C HIS A 62 -6.14 -7.22 23.83
N ALA A 63 -6.32 -6.39 24.86
CA ALA A 63 -6.86 -5.06 24.73
C ALA A 63 -5.70 -4.04 24.73
N VAL A 64 -5.73 -3.11 23.79
CA VAL A 64 -4.76 -2.03 23.67
C VAL A 64 -5.35 -0.76 24.24
N ASN A 65 -4.71 -0.22 25.26
CA ASN A 65 -4.98 1.10 25.85
C ASN A 65 -3.88 2.10 25.49
N ILE A 66 -2.63 1.65 25.39
CA ILE A 66 -1.48 2.49 25.02
C ILE A 66 -0.78 1.90 23.79
N LEU A 67 -0.86 2.63 22.68
CA LEU A 67 -0.04 2.42 21.49
C LEU A 67 1.20 3.34 21.56
N PHE A 68 2.39 2.75 21.61
CA PHE A 68 3.66 3.47 21.60
C PHE A 68 4.21 3.53 20.17
N LEU A 69 4.65 4.70 19.70
CA LEU A 69 5.16 4.89 18.34
C LEU A 69 6.68 5.14 18.40
N THR A 70 7.45 4.47 17.55
CA THR A 70 8.88 4.72 17.38
C THR A 70 9.30 4.54 15.92
N ASN A 71 10.41 5.17 15.52
CA ASN A 71 11.07 4.86 14.26
C ASN A 71 11.83 3.52 14.36
N ASP A 72 12.68 3.42 15.37
CA ASP A 72 13.53 2.25 15.64
C ASP A 72 13.25 1.74 17.06
N LEU A 73 13.03 0.44 17.19
CA LEU A 73 12.88 -0.21 18.49
C LEU A 73 14.25 -0.73 18.96
N THR A 74 15.00 0.10 19.68
CA THR A 74 16.24 -0.33 20.39
C THR A 74 15.92 -0.87 21.78
N GLU A 75 16.90 -1.40 22.51
CA GLU A 75 16.70 -1.90 23.88
C GLU A 75 16.30 -0.78 24.85
N GLU A 76 16.83 0.42 24.66
CA GLU A 76 16.51 1.61 25.45
C GLU A 76 15.09 2.11 25.15
N VAL A 77 14.68 2.10 23.87
CA VAL A 77 13.31 2.47 23.47
C VAL A 77 12.29 1.44 23.98
N MET A 78 12.65 0.16 23.99
CA MET A 78 11.83 -0.88 24.61
C MET A 78 11.63 -0.60 26.11
N GLU A 79 12.71 -0.25 26.83
CA GLU A 79 12.62 0.13 28.23
C GLU A 79 11.67 1.33 28.44
N GLU A 80 11.79 2.36 27.61
CA GLU A 80 10.87 3.50 27.63
C GLU A 80 9.41 3.05 27.42
N ALA A 81 9.14 2.25 26.39
CA ALA A 81 7.80 1.77 26.08
C ALA A 81 7.17 0.98 27.24
N LEU A 82 7.97 0.12 27.90
CA LEU A 82 7.54 -0.64 29.07
C LEU A 82 7.25 0.26 30.28
N GLN A 83 8.10 1.27 30.54
CA GLN A 83 7.85 2.28 31.58
C GLN A 83 6.57 3.07 31.32
N LYS A 84 6.26 3.34 30.04
CA LYS A 84 4.99 3.96 29.62
C LYS A 84 3.80 3.00 29.62
N LYS A 85 4.00 1.72 29.95
CA LYS A 85 2.97 0.67 29.97
C LYS A 85 2.30 0.49 28.61
N ALA A 86 3.10 0.50 27.54
CA ALA A 86 2.61 0.22 26.19
C ALA A 86 2.00 -1.18 26.11
N ASP A 87 0.85 -1.33 25.45
CA ASP A 87 0.23 -2.62 25.16
C ASP A 87 0.57 -3.09 23.73
N LEU A 88 0.89 -2.13 22.86
CA LEU A 88 1.35 -2.33 21.48
C LEU A 88 2.42 -1.28 21.15
N ILE A 89 3.50 -1.71 20.51
CA ILE A 89 4.53 -0.84 19.94
C ILE A 89 4.38 -0.88 18.42
N LEU A 90 4.20 0.29 17.79
CA LEU A 90 4.37 0.47 16.36
C LEU A 90 5.78 1.01 16.12
N SER A 91 6.64 0.15 15.58
CA SER A 91 8.00 0.49 15.15
C SER A 91 8.00 0.69 13.65
N TYR A 92 8.47 1.83 13.15
CA TYR A 92 8.52 2.08 11.70
C TYR A 92 9.41 1.05 10.99
N HIS A 93 10.64 0.87 11.48
CA HIS A 93 11.53 -0.17 11.03
C HIS A 93 11.24 -1.49 11.76
N PRO A 94 11.14 -2.62 11.04
CA PRO A 94 10.83 -3.91 11.65
C PRO A 94 12.03 -4.42 12.46
N PRO A 95 11.92 -4.59 13.79
CA PRO A 95 13.02 -5.16 14.58
C PRO A 95 13.33 -6.59 14.13
N ILE A 96 12.30 -7.36 13.76
CA ILE A 96 12.41 -8.65 13.08
C ILE A 96 12.44 -8.39 11.56
N PHE A 97 13.57 -7.97 11.02
CA PHE A 97 13.71 -7.77 9.57
C PHE A 97 14.00 -9.05 8.79
N ARG A 98 14.66 -10.02 9.43
CA ARG A 98 14.93 -11.36 8.88
C ARG A 98 14.33 -12.41 9.81
N PRO A 99 13.88 -13.57 9.27
CA PRO A 99 13.36 -14.65 10.09
C PRO A 99 14.36 -15.08 11.18
N LEU A 100 13.90 -15.13 12.43
CA LEU A 100 14.67 -15.64 13.56
C LEU A 100 14.54 -17.16 13.61
N LYS A 101 15.66 -17.88 13.53
CA LYS A 101 15.66 -19.36 13.65
C LYS A 101 15.52 -19.84 15.09
N GLN A 102 15.84 -18.99 16.05
CA GLN A 102 15.78 -19.24 17.49
C GLN A 102 15.49 -17.92 18.21
N ILE A 103 14.92 -18.00 19.40
CA ILE A 103 14.66 -16.85 20.28
C ILE A 103 15.34 -17.16 21.62
N THR A 104 16.50 -16.56 21.83
CA THR A 104 17.36 -16.73 23.00
C THR A 104 17.90 -15.37 23.46
N TRP A 105 18.52 -15.29 24.64
CA TRP A 105 19.05 -14.01 25.15
C TRP A 105 20.32 -13.49 24.44
N LYS A 106 20.74 -14.13 23.32
CA LYS A 106 22.04 -13.90 22.68
C LYS A 106 22.11 -12.57 21.92
N SER A 107 21.15 -12.29 21.05
CA SER A 107 21.14 -11.06 20.24
C SER A 107 20.13 -10.04 20.78
N TRP A 108 20.42 -8.75 20.59
CA TRP A 108 19.53 -7.67 21.03
C TRP A 108 18.13 -7.79 20.40
N LYS A 109 18.03 -8.20 19.13
CA LYS A 109 16.74 -8.44 18.45
C LYS A 109 15.93 -9.55 19.10
N GLU A 110 16.57 -10.67 19.45
CA GLU A 110 15.88 -11.74 20.18
C GLU A 110 15.46 -11.27 21.57
N ARG A 111 16.30 -10.49 22.27
CA ARG A 111 15.95 -9.90 23.58
C ARG A 111 14.74 -8.98 23.51
N LEU A 112 14.61 -8.16 22.46
CA LEU A 112 13.40 -7.35 22.25
C LEU A 112 12.14 -8.21 22.16
N VAL A 113 12.21 -9.31 21.42
CA VAL A 113 11.08 -10.25 21.30
C VAL A 113 10.77 -10.90 22.64
N ILE A 114 11.78 -11.39 23.36
CA ILE A 114 11.59 -12.00 24.69
C ILE A 114 10.95 -11.00 25.65
N ARG A 115 11.49 -9.78 25.74
CA ARG A 115 10.96 -8.73 26.61
C ARG A 115 9.53 -8.36 26.25
N ALA A 116 9.21 -8.22 24.97
CA ALA A 116 7.84 -7.96 24.51
C ALA A 116 6.88 -9.07 24.95
N LEU A 117 7.25 -10.33 24.76
CA LEU A 117 6.44 -11.49 25.16
C LEU A 117 6.26 -11.58 26.68
N GLU A 118 7.34 -11.45 27.45
CA GLU A 118 7.32 -11.49 28.93
C GLU A 118 6.43 -10.39 29.54
N ASN A 119 6.34 -9.24 28.86
CA ASN A 119 5.51 -8.11 29.29
C ASN A 119 4.15 -8.04 28.58
N ARG A 120 3.82 -9.03 27.73
CA ARG A 120 2.60 -9.07 26.91
C ARG A 120 2.39 -7.82 26.06
N VAL A 121 3.45 -7.30 25.44
CA VAL A 121 3.40 -6.15 24.54
C VAL A 121 3.50 -6.63 23.09
N GLY A 122 2.56 -6.19 22.24
CA GLY A 122 2.65 -6.47 20.81
C GLY A 122 3.69 -5.60 20.10
N ILE A 123 4.22 -6.09 18.97
CA ILE A 123 5.07 -5.29 18.08
C ILE A 123 4.47 -5.34 16.68
N TYR A 124 4.15 -4.17 16.14
CA TYR A 124 3.66 -3.98 14.77
C TYR A 124 4.64 -3.10 13.98
N SER A 125 4.83 -3.41 12.70
CA SER A 125 5.70 -2.63 11.82
C SER A 125 5.08 -2.40 10.45
N PRO A 126 4.77 -1.16 10.04
CA PRO A 126 4.21 -0.90 8.71
C PRO A 126 5.27 -0.70 7.61
N HIS A 127 6.45 -0.19 7.98
CA HIS A 127 7.60 0.04 7.10
C HIS A 127 7.23 0.52 5.67
N THR A 128 7.56 -0.23 4.63
CA THR A 128 7.34 0.21 3.24
C THR A 128 5.87 0.39 2.86
N ALA A 129 4.91 -0.20 3.58
CA ALA A 129 3.49 0.11 3.36
C ALA A 129 3.18 1.57 3.68
N TYR A 130 3.83 2.13 4.71
CA TYR A 130 3.69 3.55 5.07
C TYR A 130 4.51 4.46 4.15
N ASP A 131 5.60 3.97 3.55
CA ASP A 131 6.27 4.69 2.46
C ASP A 131 5.36 4.84 1.24
N ALA A 132 4.65 3.78 0.90
CA ALA A 132 3.84 3.70 -0.30
C ALA A 132 2.50 4.45 -0.20
N ALA A 133 1.92 4.55 1.00
CA ALA A 133 0.57 5.06 1.23
C ALA A 133 0.34 6.49 0.69
N PRO A 134 -0.89 6.83 0.24
CA PRO A 134 -1.24 8.18 -0.22
C PRO A 134 -1.01 9.29 0.82
N GLN A 135 -1.10 8.98 2.09
CA GLN A 135 -0.84 9.89 3.20
C GLN A 135 0.48 9.54 3.94
N GLY A 136 1.30 8.71 3.31
CA GLY A 136 2.52 8.13 3.84
C GLY A 136 3.73 9.06 3.86
N VAL A 137 4.89 8.46 4.19
CA VAL A 137 6.15 9.18 4.44
C VAL A 137 6.61 9.97 3.22
N ASN A 138 6.60 9.38 2.04
CA ASN A 138 7.02 10.06 0.81
C ASN A 138 6.12 11.26 0.45
N ASN A 139 4.81 11.14 0.67
CA ASN A 139 3.87 12.24 0.45
C ASN A 139 4.00 13.32 1.52
N TRP A 140 4.31 12.96 2.77
CA TRP A 140 4.66 13.94 3.79
C TRP A 140 5.93 14.70 3.42
N LEU A 141 6.99 13.99 2.98
CA LEU A 141 8.26 14.58 2.56
C LEU A 141 8.10 15.55 1.37
N ALA A 142 7.26 15.19 0.39
CA ALA A 142 6.95 16.03 -0.77
C ALA A 142 6.35 17.40 -0.38
N LYS A 143 5.61 17.50 0.75
CA LYS A 143 5.08 18.78 1.24
C LYS A 143 6.20 19.78 1.60
N GLY A 144 7.39 19.27 1.92
CA GLY A 144 8.57 20.08 2.17
C GLY A 144 9.10 20.82 0.95
N LEU A 145 8.75 20.39 -0.28
CA LEU A 145 9.26 21.00 -1.51
C LEU A 145 8.55 22.31 -1.89
N GLY A 146 7.34 22.54 -1.38
CA GLY A 146 6.44 23.62 -1.77
C GLY A 146 5.27 23.13 -2.64
N ALA A 147 4.58 24.06 -3.30
CA ALA A 147 3.46 23.74 -4.18
C ALA A 147 3.95 22.97 -5.41
N CYS A 148 3.43 21.75 -5.59
CA CYS A 148 3.80 20.85 -6.67
C CYS A 148 2.69 19.84 -6.95
N THR A 149 2.71 19.30 -8.17
CA THR A 149 2.03 18.04 -8.50
C THR A 149 2.95 16.87 -8.15
N SER A 150 2.39 15.77 -7.63
CA SER A 150 3.16 14.62 -7.16
C SER A 150 2.52 13.31 -7.60
N SER A 151 3.33 12.39 -8.12
CA SER A 151 2.93 11.03 -8.49
C SER A 151 3.94 10.00 -7.96
N PRO A 152 3.52 8.75 -7.66
CA PRO A 152 4.45 7.67 -7.34
C PRO A 152 5.43 7.41 -8.48
N ILE A 153 6.69 7.10 -8.14
CA ILE A 153 7.69 6.66 -9.13
C ILE A 153 7.43 5.19 -9.50
N HIS A 154 7.20 4.35 -8.48
CA HIS A 154 6.79 2.95 -8.65
C HIS A 154 5.37 2.79 -8.08
N PRO A 155 4.32 2.95 -8.91
CA PRO A 155 2.93 2.85 -8.44
C PRO A 155 2.59 1.44 -7.96
N SER A 156 1.90 1.36 -6.82
CA SER A 156 1.38 0.09 -6.29
C SER A 156 0.19 -0.38 -7.12
N LYS A 157 -0.01 -1.69 -7.19
CA LYS A 157 -1.22 -2.29 -7.76
C LYS A 157 -2.36 -2.30 -6.75
N ALA A 158 -3.59 -2.24 -7.22
CA ALA A 158 -4.77 -2.40 -6.37
C ALA A 158 -4.73 -3.74 -5.60
N PRO A 159 -5.22 -3.80 -4.35
CA PRO A 159 -5.18 -5.03 -3.56
C PRO A 159 -5.99 -6.16 -4.21
N ASN A 160 -7.09 -5.81 -4.89
CA ASN A 160 -8.00 -6.73 -5.55
C ASN A 160 -8.09 -6.45 -7.05
N TYR A 161 -8.48 -7.48 -7.80
CA TYR A 161 -8.83 -7.33 -9.21
C TYR A 161 -10.17 -6.59 -9.35
N PRO A 162 -10.41 -5.89 -10.48
CA PRO A 162 -11.71 -5.28 -10.76
C PRO A 162 -12.86 -6.30 -10.85
N THR A 163 -12.52 -7.56 -11.12
CA THR A 163 -13.45 -8.70 -11.20
C THR A 163 -12.94 -9.82 -10.31
N GLU A 164 -13.77 -10.83 -10.06
CA GLU A 164 -13.29 -12.07 -9.42
C GLU A 164 -12.27 -12.79 -10.30
N GLY A 165 -11.33 -13.51 -9.68
CA GLY A 165 -10.34 -14.32 -10.40
C GLY A 165 -9.10 -13.56 -10.90
N THR A 166 -8.19 -14.30 -11.52
CA THR A 166 -6.93 -13.82 -12.09
C THR A 166 -6.86 -13.97 -13.60
N HIS A 167 -7.79 -14.72 -14.21
CA HIS A 167 -7.86 -14.97 -15.64
C HIS A 167 -9.29 -14.85 -16.14
N ARG A 168 -9.43 -14.46 -17.40
CA ARG A 168 -10.68 -14.50 -18.14
C ARG A 168 -10.54 -15.43 -19.33
N ILE A 169 -11.49 -16.34 -19.51
CA ILE A 169 -11.57 -17.22 -20.67
C ILE A 169 -12.80 -16.85 -21.49
N GLU A 170 -12.61 -16.66 -22.78
CA GLU A 170 -13.67 -16.29 -23.70
C GLU A 170 -13.76 -17.30 -24.85
N PHE A 171 -14.96 -17.80 -25.12
CA PHE A 171 -15.24 -18.67 -26.26
C PHE A 171 -16.70 -18.53 -26.69
N SER A 172 -16.99 -18.97 -27.92
CA SER A 172 -18.35 -18.94 -28.48
C SER A 172 -18.87 -20.36 -28.67
N VAL A 173 -20.16 -20.55 -28.35
CA VAL A 173 -20.92 -21.77 -28.63
C VAL A 173 -22.04 -21.47 -29.62
N ASN A 174 -22.26 -22.39 -30.56
CA ASN A 174 -23.19 -22.17 -31.68
C ASN A 174 -24.60 -22.72 -31.42
N HIS A 175 -24.75 -23.66 -30.48
CA HIS A 175 -26.03 -24.30 -30.20
C HIS A 175 -26.40 -24.19 -28.71
N THR A 176 -27.70 -23.96 -28.45
CA THR A 176 -28.22 -23.82 -27.07
C THR A 176 -28.02 -25.08 -26.22
N GLN A 177 -28.02 -26.27 -26.82
CA GLN A 177 -27.75 -27.53 -26.12
C GLN A 177 -26.29 -27.62 -25.64
N ASP A 178 -25.36 -27.09 -26.42
CA ASP A 178 -23.94 -27.05 -26.04
C ASP A 178 -23.70 -26.06 -24.89
N LEU A 179 -24.45 -24.96 -24.88
CA LEU A 179 -24.44 -23.99 -23.79
C LEU A 179 -24.80 -24.64 -22.44
N GLU A 180 -25.88 -25.42 -22.36
CA GLU A 180 -26.27 -26.08 -21.10
C GLU A 180 -25.18 -27.04 -20.59
N LYS A 181 -24.60 -27.84 -21.49
CA LYS A 181 -23.52 -28.77 -21.16
C LYS A 181 -22.28 -28.04 -20.62
N VAL A 182 -21.89 -26.95 -21.27
CA VAL A 182 -20.77 -26.11 -20.86
C VAL A 182 -21.06 -25.45 -19.50
N MET A 183 -22.24 -24.85 -19.34
CA MET A 183 -22.62 -24.17 -18.10
C MET A 183 -22.68 -25.13 -16.91
N SER A 184 -23.20 -26.35 -17.10
CA SER A 184 -23.23 -27.37 -16.06
C SER A 184 -21.83 -27.81 -15.64
N ALA A 185 -20.90 -27.98 -16.59
CA ALA A 185 -19.54 -28.39 -16.29
C ALA A 185 -18.74 -27.28 -15.59
N VAL A 186 -18.86 -26.04 -16.08
CA VAL A 186 -18.12 -24.90 -15.53
C VAL A 186 -18.64 -24.48 -14.16
N LYS A 187 -19.96 -24.54 -13.91
CA LYS A 187 -20.53 -24.30 -12.57
C LYS A 187 -20.09 -25.30 -11.51
N GLY A 188 -19.68 -26.51 -11.92
CA GLY A 188 -19.12 -27.52 -11.02
C GLY A 188 -17.68 -27.22 -10.58
N ILE A 189 -17.01 -26.25 -11.21
CA ILE A 189 -15.65 -25.81 -10.88
C ILE A 189 -15.76 -24.66 -9.88
N GLY A 190 -15.18 -24.85 -8.69
CA GLY A 190 -15.10 -23.79 -7.68
C GLY A 190 -14.26 -22.59 -8.16
N ASP A 191 -14.54 -21.41 -7.62
CA ASP A 191 -13.85 -20.15 -7.94
C ASP A 191 -13.95 -19.73 -9.42
N VAL A 192 -15.10 -19.99 -10.05
CA VAL A 192 -15.43 -19.54 -11.41
C VAL A 192 -16.71 -18.70 -11.39
N SER A 193 -16.62 -17.48 -11.92
CA SER A 193 -17.76 -16.63 -12.23
C SER A 193 -18.02 -16.68 -13.74
N VAL A 194 -19.25 -16.95 -14.18
CA VAL A 194 -19.59 -17.08 -15.60
C VAL A 194 -20.62 -16.04 -16.01
N THR A 195 -20.40 -15.44 -17.17
CA THR A 195 -21.35 -14.56 -17.86
C THR A 195 -21.50 -15.02 -19.31
N SER A 196 -22.72 -14.92 -19.85
CA SER A 196 -23.01 -15.28 -21.23
C SER A 196 -23.87 -14.21 -21.88
N PHE A 197 -23.59 -13.92 -23.15
CA PHE A 197 -24.36 -12.95 -23.93
C PHE A 197 -24.49 -13.42 -25.38
N SER A 198 -25.67 -13.20 -25.95
CA SER A 198 -25.93 -13.48 -27.36
C SER A 198 -25.16 -12.49 -28.24
N ALA A 199 -24.50 -13.00 -29.27
CA ALA A 199 -23.77 -12.24 -30.27
C ALA A 199 -24.18 -12.73 -31.66
N ARG A 200 -24.22 -11.82 -32.64
CA ARG A 200 -24.37 -12.19 -34.06
C ARG A 200 -23.04 -11.96 -34.77
N ILE A 201 -22.49 -13.02 -35.33
CA ILE A 201 -21.27 -12.98 -36.15
C ILE A 201 -21.64 -13.58 -37.49
N ASP A 202 -21.38 -12.87 -38.58
CA ASP A 202 -21.64 -13.33 -39.96
C ASP A 202 -23.07 -13.85 -40.20
N ASN A 203 -24.08 -13.17 -39.62
CA ASN A 203 -25.50 -13.53 -39.67
C ASN A 203 -25.90 -14.82 -38.93
N GLU A 204 -24.99 -15.48 -38.22
CA GLU A 204 -25.28 -16.59 -37.33
C GLU A 204 -25.40 -16.12 -35.87
N GLU A 205 -26.40 -16.64 -35.15
CA GLU A 205 -26.55 -16.39 -33.72
C GLU A 205 -25.62 -17.32 -32.95
N GLN A 206 -24.70 -16.74 -32.18
CA GLN A 206 -23.78 -17.45 -31.31
C GLN A 206 -23.91 -16.92 -29.89
N THR A 207 -23.67 -17.77 -28.89
CA THR A 207 -23.57 -17.32 -27.49
C THR A 207 -22.10 -17.21 -27.13
N ARG A 208 -21.65 -16.00 -26.77
CA ARG A 208 -20.31 -15.78 -26.22
C ARG A 208 -20.36 -16.02 -24.72
N ILE A 209 -19.45 -16.85 -24.25
CA ILE A 209 -19.25 -17.19 -22.85
C ILE A 209 -17.96 -16.51 -22.39
N SER A 210 -18.06 -15.74 -21.31
CA SER A 210 -16.93 -15.10 -20.64
C SER A 210 -16.92 -15.54 -19.19
N LEU A 211 -15.84 -16.20 -18.78
CA LEU A 211 -15.67 -16.71 -17.43
C LEU A 211 -14.41 -16.14 -16.79
N ASN A 212 -14.53 -15.67 -15.55
CA ASN A 212 -13.36 -15.32 -14.75
C ASN A 212 -13.08 -16.41 -13.73
N CYS A 213 -11.80 -16.72 -13.51
CA CYS A 213 -11.39 -17.82 -12.65
C CYS A 213 -10.01 -17.58 -12.01
N THR A 214 -9.72 -18.30 -10.94
CA THR A 214 -8.37 -18.33 -10.34
C THR A 214 -7.40 -19.16 -11.20
N GLN A 215 -6.09 -19.04 -10.95
CA GLN A 215 -5.07 -19.88 -11.61
C GLN A 215 -5.35 -21.40 -11.41
N LYS A 216 -5.86 -21.78 -10.24
CA LYS A 216 -6.20 -23.18 -9.93
C LYS A 216 -7.38 -23.67 -10.78
N ALA A 217 -8.44 -22.86 -10.84
CA ALA A 217 -9.63 -23.18 -11.63
C ALA A 217 -9.35 -23.15 -13.14
N LEU A 218 -8.47 -22.26 -13.61
CA LEU A 218 -8.03 -22.19 -15.01
C LEU A 218 -7.58 -23.55 -15.55
N MET A 219 -6.79 -24.31 -14.79
CA MET A 219 -6.32 -25.64 -15.21
C MET A 219 -7.48 -26.61 -15.46
N GLN A 220 -8.52 -26.57 -14.60
CA GLN A 220 -9.70 -27.43 -14.74
C GLN A 220 -10.56 -27.01 -15.93
N VAL A 221 -10.76 -25.69 -16.12
CA VAL A 221 -11.53 -25.17 -17.25
C VAL A 221 -10.83 -25.49 -18.58
N VAL A 222 -9.51 -25.29 -18.68
CA VAL A 222 -8.74 -25.61 -19.89
C VAL A 222 -8.76 -27.10 -20.20
N ALA A 223 -8.68 -27.96 -19.18
CA ALA A 223 -8.81 -29.40 -19.36
C ALA A 223 -10.20 -29.78 -19.91
N PHE A 224 -11.27 -29.23 -19.32
CA PHE A 224 -12.64 -29.43 -19.81
C PHE A 224 -12.81 -28.97 -21.25
N LEU A 225 -12.37 -27.74 -21.55
CA LEU A 225 -12.43 -27.18 -22.89
C LEU A 225 -11.68 -28.12 -23.84
N SER A 226 -10.44 -28.47 -23.55
CA SER A 226 -9.61 -29.30 -24.44
C SER A 226 -10.23 -30.65 -24.81
N GLN A 227 -11.06 -31.23 -23.93
CA GLN A 227 -11.80 -32.48 -24.17
C GLN A 227 -13.09 -32.29 -24.98
N ASN A 228 -13.57 -31.05 -25.11
CA ASN A 228 -14.85 -30.70 -25.73
C ASN A 228 -14.68 -29.67 -26.86
N ARG A 229 -13.56 -29.71 -27.61
CA ARG A 229 -13.23 -28.77 -28.71
C ARG A 229 -14.31 -28.64 -29.79
N GLN A 230 -15.16 -29.64 -29.95
CA GLN A 230 -16.27 -29.62 -30.89
C GLN A 230 -17.40 -28.64 -30.50
N LEU A 231 -17.47 -28.21 -29.24
CA LEU A 231 -18.55 -27.35 -28.74
C LEU A 231 -18.31 -25.86 -29.03
N TYR A 232 -17.08 -25.48 -29.40
CA TYR A 232 -16.68 -24.09 -29.56
C TYR A 232 -15.59 -23.94 -30.64
N GLN A 233 -15.56 -22.82 -31.34
CA GLN A 233 -14.63 -22.63 -32.46
C GLN A 233 -13.29 -22.01 -32.05
N LYS A 234 -13.31 -21.11 -31.08
CA LYS A 234 -12.15 -20.36 -30.60
C LYS A 234 -12.20 -20.19 -29.09
N THR A 235 -11.05 -20.28 -28.45
CA THR A 235 -10.88 -19.96 -27.03
C THR A 235 -9.74 -18.96 -26.88
N GLU A 236 -10.02 -17.86 -26.18
CA GLU A 236 -9.02 -16.88 -25.76
C GLU A 236 -8.87 -16.96 -24.25
N ILE A 237 -7.63 -16.99 -23.76
CA ILE A 237 -7.31 -16.93 -22.34
C ILE A 237 -6.54 -15.66 -22.10
N LEU A 238 -7.07 -14.81 -21.24
CA LEU A 238 -6.52 -13.50 -20.90
C LEU A 238 -6.11 -13.52 -19.43
N SER A 239 -4.85 -13.22 -19.14
CA SER A 239 -4.41 -12.90 -17.79
C SER A 239 -4.97 -11.53 -17.39
N LEU A 240 -5.65 -11.46 -16.26
CA LEU A 240 -6.13 -10.19 -15.73
C LEU A 240 -5.01 -9.50 -14.97
N GLU A 241 -5.00 -8.18 -15.02
CA GLU A 241 -4.06 -7.36 -14.27
C GLU A 241 -4.79 -6.51 -13.23
N LYS A 242 -4.13 -6.30 -12.10
CA LYS A 242 -4.57 -5.34 -11.09
C LYS A 242 -4.22 -3.94 -11.59
N PRO A 243 -5.15 -2.98 -11.59
CA PRO A 243 -4.86 -1.61 -12.01
C PRO A 243 -3.84 -0.97 -11.09
N LEU A 244 -3.05 -0.05 -11.63
CA LEU A 244 -2.14 0.79 -10.86
C LEU A 244 -2.93 1.85 -10.08
N LEU A 245 -2.47 2.13 -8.86
CA LEU A 245 -3.04 3.15 -7.99
C LEU A 245 -2.34 4.49 -8.25
N LEU A 246 -3.12 5.53 -8.52
CA LEU A 246 -2.60 6.84 -8.94
C LEU A 246 -1.78 7.55 -7.85
N HIS A 247 -2.10 7.32 -6.58
CA HIS A 247 -1.51 8.05 -5.44
C HIS A 247 -0.79 7.14 -4.45
N THR A 248 -0.68 5.85 -4.74
CA THR A 248 -0.05 4.85 -3.87
C THR A 248 1.12 4.22 -4.60
N GLY A 249 2.27 4.11 -3.94
CA GLY A 249 3.48 3.56 -4.55
C GLY A 249 4.75 4.12 -3.92
N MET A 250 5.90 3.56 -4.26
CA MET A 250 7.19 3.98 -3.73
C MET A 250 7.73 5.23 -4.42
N GLY A 251 8.39 6.08 -3.64
CA GLY A 251 8.96 7.35 -4.08
C GLY A 251 7.93 8.34 -4.63
N ARG A 252 8.35 9.58 -4.90
CA ARG A 252 7.52 10.58 -5.57
C ARG A 252 8.33 11.32 -6.62
N LEU A 253 7.74 11.50 -7.79
CA LEU A 253 8.17 12.48 -8.77
C LEU A 253 7.29 13.71 -8.59
N CYS A 254 7.92 14.83 -8.25
CA CYS A 254 7.26 16.08 -7.92
C CYS A 254 7.62 17.14 -8.95
N THR A 255 6.62 17.70 -9.63
CA THR A 255 6.81 18.84 -10.53
C THR A 255 6.28 20.08 -9.84
N LEU A 256 7.19 21.00 -9.47
CA LEU A 256 6.87 22.25 -8.81
C LEU A 256 5.99 23.13 -9.70
N ASP A 257 5.10 23.93 -9.11
CA ASP A 257 4.28 24.87 -9.88
C ASP A 257 5.15 25.96 -10.52
N GLU A 258 6.17 26.42 -9.80
CA GLU A 258 7.19 27.37 -10.23
C GLU A 258 8.59 26.84 -9.94
N SER A 259 9.54 27.09 -10.85
CA SER A 259 10.93 26.71 -10.63
C SER A 259 11.55 27.53 -9.50
N VAL A 260 12.43 26.92 -8.72
CA VAL A 260 13.17 27.59 -7.64
C VAL A 260 14.66 27.28 -7.70
N SER A 261 15.49 28.12 -7.11
CA SER A 261 16.92 27.79 -6.99
C SER A 261 17.15 26.59 -6.06
N LEU A 262 18.21 25.83 -6.31
CA LEU A 262 18.65 24.75 -5.44
C LEU A 262 18.89 25.22 -3.99
N ALA A 263 19.46 26.42 -3.80
CA ALA A 263 19.59 27.04 -2.48
C ALA A 263 18.25 27.15 -1.74
N THR A 264 17.23 27.64 -2.45
CA THR A 264 15.86 27.77 -1.90
C THR A 264 15.30 26.40 -1.55
N MET A 265 15.52 25.40 -2.40
CA MET A 265 15.04 24.04 -2.17
C MET A 265 15.69 23.40 -0.93
N ILE A 266 17.01 23.55 -0.77
CA ILE A 266 17.75 23.07 0.40
C ILE A 266 17.16 23.67 1.69
N GLU A 267 16.91 24.98 1.72
CA GLU A 267 16.35 25.63 2.90
C GLU A 267 14.89 25.24 3.17
N ARG A 268 14.10 24.96 2.12
CA ARG A 268 12.75 24.38 2.28
C ARG A 268 12.83 22.99 2.93
N ILE A 269 13.70 22.11 2.44
CA ILE A 269 13.88 20.74 2.96
C ILE A 269 14.39 20.78 4.40
N LYS A 270 15.44 21.56 4.70
CA LYS A 270 15.97 21.71 6.06
C LYS A 270 14.90 22.17 7.04
N ARG A 271 14.13 23.19 6.67
CA ARG A 271 13.04 23.73 7.50
C ARG A 271 11.93 22.69 7.71
N HIS A 272 11.56 21.95 6.67
CA HIS A 272 10.53 20.91 6.76
C HIS A 272 10.95 19.77 7.69
N LEU A 273 12.19 19.29 7.54
CA LEU A 273 12.76 18.20 8.32
C LEU A 273 13.34 18.63 9.67
N LYS A 274 13.40 19.94 9.94
CA LYS A 274 14.06 20.55 11.10
C LYS A 274 15.53 20.14 11.24
N LEU A 275 16.24 20.07 10.10
CA LEU A 275 17.66 19.71 10.04
C LEU A 275 18.54 20.95 9.97
N SER A 276 19.67 20.92 10.69
CA SER A 276 20.71 21.96 10.59
C SER A 276 21.57 21.79 9.33
N HIS A 277 21.76 20.55 8.88
CA HIS A 277 22.63 20.21 7.77
C HIS A 277 21.98 19.17 6.85
N LEU A 278 22.33 19.25 5.57
CA LEU A 278 22.08 18.24 4.55
C LEU A 278 23.40 17.97 3.85
N ARG A 279 23.57 16.77 3.31
CA ARG A 279 24.69 16.47 2.43
C ARG A 279 24.23 16.61 0.99
N LEU A 280 25.03 17.29 0.18
CA LEU A 280 24.71 17.68 -1.19
C LEU A 280 25.86 17.22 -2.08
N ALA A 281 25.58 16.56 -3.20
CA ALA A 281 26.57 16.44 -4.25
C ALA A 281 26.03 17.04 -5.55
N LEU A 282 26.66 18.13 -5.94
CA LEU A 282 26.27 18.89 -7.11
C LEU A 282 26.67 18.14 -8.37
N GLY A 283 25.73 18.01 -9.30
CA GLY A 283 26.05 17.58 -10.66
C GLY A 283 27.07 18.50 -11.34
N VAL A 284 27.81 17.97 -12.31
CA VAL A 284 28.84 18.73 -13.05
C VAL A 284 28.24 19.99 -13.66
N GLY A 285 28.85 21.14 -13.37
CA GLY A 285 28.40 22.45 -13.88
C GLY A 285 27.15 23.01 -13.19
N ARG A 286 26.62 22.36 -12.15
CA ARG A 286 25.51 22.87 -11.34
C ARG A 286 26.02 23.73 -10.18
N THR A 287 25.21 24.70 -9.80
CA THR A 287 25.46 25.63 -8.70
C THR A 287 24.21 25.76 -7.83
N LEU A 288 24.32 26.46 -6.70
CA LEU A 288 23.19 26.70 -5.81
C LEU A 288 22.08 27.58 -6.43
N GLU A 289 22.39 28.29 -7.51
CA GLU A 289 21.48 29.12 -8.29
C GLU A 289 20.76 28.33 -9.41
N SER A 290 21.20 27.09 -9.66
CA SER A 290 20.57 26.21 -10.65
C SER A 290 19.09 26.04 -10.33
N GLN A 291 18.26 26.11 -11.38
CA GLN A 291 16.82 26.02 -11.27
C GLN A 291 16.37 24.57 -11.15
N ILE A 292 15.47 24.32 -10.20
CA ILE A 292 14.85 23.04 -9.92
C ILE A 292 13.36 23.17 -10.23
N LYS A 293 12.85 22.31 -11.10
CA LYS A 293 11.43 22.19 -11.45
C LYS A 293 10.89 20.80 -11.14
N VAL A 294 11.68 19.77 -11.38
CA VAL A 294 11.32 18.36 -11.16
C VAL A 294 12.20 17.77 -10.07
N VAL A 295 11.58 17.21 -9.04
CA VAL A 295 12.26 16.56 -7.90
C VAL A 295 11.82 15.11 -7.80
N ALA A 296 12.75 14.17 -7.82
CA ALA A 296 12.48 12.78 -7.48
C ALA A 296 12.86 12.55 -6.01
N LEU A 297 11.99 11.95 -5.21
CA LEU A 297 12.28 11.68 -3.81
C LEU A 297 11.88 10.27 -3.39
N CYS A 298 12.61 9.72 -2.44
CA CYS A 298 12.27 8.49 -1.75
C CYS A 298 12.92 8.52 -0.36
N ALA A 299 12.10 8.48 0.68
CA ALA A 299 12.55 8.35 2.06
C ALA A 299 13.33 7.03 2.26
N GLY A 300 14.23 7.02 3.25
CA GLY A 300 15.11 5.87 3.50
C GLY A 300 16.10 5.62 2.35
N SER A 301 16.54 4.37 2.20
CA SER A 301 17.49 3.94 1.15
C SER A 301 16.83 3.82 -0.23
N GLY A 302 16.57 4.96 -0.87
CA GLY A 302 15.78 5.06 -2.08
C GLY A 302 16.52 4.91 -3.41
N SER A 303 17.81 4.58 -3.42
CA SER A 303 18.63 4.57 -4.66
C SER A 303 18.05 3.69 -5.78
N SER A 304 17.51 2.51 -5.45
CA SER A 304 16.88 1.62 -6.44
C SER A 304 15.55 2.15 -6.98
N ILE A 305 14.79 2.89 -6.15
CA ILE A 305 13.53 3.51 -6.55
C ILE A 305 13.79 4.68 -7.50
N LEU A 306 14.84 5.46 -7.23
CA LEU A 306 15.21 6.66 -7.98
C LEU A 306 16.02 6.37 -9.26
N GLN A 307 16.53 5.15 -9.41
CA GLN A 307 17.36 4.78 -10.55
C GLN A 307 16.59 4.92 -11.87
N GLY A 308 17.19 5.64 -12.83
CA GLY A 308 16.62 5.83 -14.18
C GLY A 308 15.49 6.85 -14.26
N VAL A 309 15.15 7.51 -13.16
CA VAL A 309 14.22 8.65 -13.15
C VAL A 309 14.94 9.89 -13.66
N GLU A 310 14.30 10.69 -14.49
CA GLU A 310 14.83 12.01 -14.90
C GLU A 310 14.26 13.10 -13.98
N ALA A 311 15.12 13.76 -13.21
CA ALA A 311 14.78 14.88 -12.35
C ALA A 311 15.93 15.90 -12.24
N ASP A 312 15.60 17.14 -11.86
CA ASP A 312 16.59 18.19 -11.60
C ASP A 312 17.26 18.02 -10.23
N LEU A 313 16.55 17.38 -9.28
CA LEU A 313 17.00 17.12 -7.92
C LEU A 313 16.49 15.75 -7.45
N TYR A 314 17.31 15.00 -6.73
CA TYR A 314 16.97 13.73 -6.09
C TYR A 314 17.18 13.83 -4.57
N LEU A 315 16.15 13.45 -3.82
CA LEU A 315 16.13 13.52 -2.37
C LEU A 315 15.93 12.12 -1.76
N THR A 316 16.95 11.62 -1.06
CA THR A 316 16.91 10.32 -0.39
C THR A 316 17.92 10.22 0.77
N GLU A 317 17.85 9.15 1.55
CA GLU A 317 18.78 8.84 2.64
C GLU A 317 19.61 7.58 2.31
N GLY A 318 20.67 7.31 3.08
CA GLY A 318 21.34 6.00 3.08
C GLY A 318 22.09 5.58 1.80
N VAL A 319 22.47 6.51 0.92
CA VAL A 319 23.29 6.20 -0.27
C VAL A 319 24.72 5.76 0.18
N PRO A 320 25.16 4.52 -0.11
CA PRO A 320 26.49 4.06 0.27
C PRO A 320 27.59 4.77 -0.54
N LEU A 321 28.66 5.16 0.15
CA LEU A 321 29.85 5.88 -0.32
C LEU A 321 30.70 5.16 -1.40
N GLN A 322 30.21 4.08 -2.02
CA GLN A 322 30.97 3.23 -2.95
C GLN A 322 30.56 3.33 -4.42
N THR A 323 29.55 4.12 -4.74
CA THR A 323 29.50 4.80 -6.03
C THR A 323 30.21 6.13 -5.83
N GLU A 324 31.01 6.60 -6.78
CA GLU A 324 31.63 7.93 -6.77
C GLU A 324 30.57 9.03 -6.56
N ALA A 325 30.18 9.30 -5.31
CA ALA A 325 29.53 10.50 -4.80
C ALA A 325 29.24 10.30 -3.30
N GLU A 326 29.90 11.13 -2.49
CA GLU A 326 29.67 11.28 -1.05
C GLU A 326 28.24 11.72 -0.80
N THR A 327 27.55 11.09 0.15
CA THR A 327 26.13 11.29 0.50
C THR A 327 25.48 12.51 -0.16
N THR A 328 24.69 12.23 -1.16
CA THR A 328 24.42 13.15 -2.25
C THR A 328 22.92 13.42 -2.33
N LEU A 329 22.49 14.67 -2.11
CA LEU A 329 21.40 15.22 -2.91
C LEU A 329 21.93 15.29 -4.34
N PHE A 330 21.34 14.58 -5.29
CA PHE A 330 21.57 14.87 -6.72
C PHE A 330 20.74 16.08 -7.12
#